data_AF-A0A842QM46-F1
#
_entry.id   AF-A0A842QM46-F1
#
_cell.length_a   1.000
_cell.length_b   1.000
_cell.length_c   1.000
_cell.angle_alpha   90.00
_cell.angle_beta   90.00
_cell.angle_gamma   90.00
#
_symmetry.space_group_name_H-M   'P 1'
#
loop_
_entity.id
_entity.type
_entity.pdbx_description
1 polymer ?
#
loop_
_entity_poly.entity_id
_entity_poly.type
_entity_poly.pdbx_seq_one_letter_code
_entity_poly.pdbx_strand_id
1 'polypeptide(L)'
;MKKAQSIVISSFLFLLVFGLVISVLVYYFTILNSPGSDYEDYEREARNIGELLTSEAYPTVWDESTVKQIGLLEGDILTEGQLIRFGNLSYTKTKSLLGIKEEYVFYFIDKHDNVVTVTGKNSWQYWGWNGRDRPNGGPDYKIIFDLLAARSRNLATEEKFVKMFVNGKIIEAKMVIHVWDWVEGVIPFLGTGYNFAGQLFTIEEKYAVNEAINLTMGP
;
A
#
# COMPACT_ATOMS: atom_id res chain seq x y z
N MET A 1 20.29 60.50 25.18
CA MET A 1 19.65 59.40 25.94
C MET A 1 18.38 58.86 25.27
N LYS A 2 17.42 59.70 24.84
CA LYS A 2 16.16 59.23 24.20
C LYS A 2 16.34 58.34 22.94
N LYS A 3 17.35 58.61 22.11
CA LYS A 3 17.63 57.80 20.90
C LYS A 3 18.04 56.36 21.23
N ALA A 4 18.87 56.15 22.25
CA ALA A 4 19.31 54.82 22.67
C ALA A 4 18.14 53.99 23.23
N GLN A 5 17.24 54.61 24.00
CA GLN A 5 16.04 53.96 24.50
C GLN A 5 15.10 53.51 23.38
N SER A 6 14.91 54.35 22.35
CA SER A 6 14.08 54.00 21.19
C SER A 6 14.63 52.78 20.44
N ILE A 7 15.95 52.69 20.27
CA ILE A 7 16.60 51.56 19.57
C ILE A 7 16.38 50.28 20.37
N VAL A 8 16.63 50.30 21.68
CA VAL A 8 16.45 49.12 22.55
C VAL A 8 14.99 48.63 22.53
N ILE A 9 14.02 49.53 22.61
CA ILE A 9 12.60 49.18 22.58
C ILE A 9 12.22 48.58 21.22
N SER A 10 12.69 49.17 20.10
CA SER A 10 12.41 48.63 18.76
C SER A 10 13.05 47.27 18.53
N SER A 11 14.28 47.03 19.02
CA SER A 11 14.95 45.74 18.90
C SER A 11 14.25 44.66 19.72
N PHE A 12 13.77 45.00 20.92
CA PHE A 12 13.02 44.07 21.76
C PHE A 12 11.68 43.68 21.11
N LEU A 13 10.91 44.66 20.61
CA LEU A 13 9.67 44.41 19.89
C LEU A 13 9.89 43.55 18.64
N PHE A 14 10.94 43.81 17.88
CA PHE A 14 11.30 43.01 16.73
C PHE A 14 11.58 41.56 17.12
N LEU A 15 12.40 41.32 18.14
CA LEU A 15 12.70 39.96 18.62
C LEU A 15 11.46 39.22 19.11
N LEU A 16 10.53 39.93 19.76
CA LEU A 16 9.28 39.34 20.25
C LEU A 16 8.38 38.90 19.08
N VAL A 17 8.19 39.77 18.09
CA VAL A 17 7.42 39.44 16.88
C VAL A 17 8.10 38.33 16.09
N PHE A 18 9.42 38.39 15.95
CA PHE A 18 10.19 37.37 15.24
C PHE A 18 10.12 36.01 15.93
N GLY A 19 10.23 35.97 17.26
CA GLY A 19 10.05 34.75 18.05
C GLY A 19 8.64 34.17 17.93
N LEU A 20 7.61 35.03 17.90
CA LEU A 20 6.22 34.60 17.66
C LEU A 20 6.08 33.96 16.28
N VAL A 21 6.59 34.60 15.23
CA VAL A 21 6.53 34.09 13.85
C VAL A 21 7.27 32.76 13.74
N ILE A 22 8.47 32.63 14.30
CA ILE A 22 9.20 31.35 14.33
C ILE A 22 8.39 30.29 15.06
N SER A 23 7.78 30.61 16.21
CA SER A 23 6.99 29.65 16.98
C SER A 23 5.78 29.14 16.20
N VAL A 24 5.09 30.04 15.48
CA VAL A 24 3.96 29.67 14.59
C VAL A 24 4.44 28.81 13.43
N LEU A 25 5.58 29.14 12.81
CA LEU A 25 6.14 28.34 11.73
C LEU A 25 6.55 26.94 12.22
N VAL A 26 7.25 26.85 13.35
CA VAL A 26 7.62 25.56 13.96
C VAL A 26 6.37 24.75 14.28
N TYR A 27 5.34 25.35 14.87
CA TYR A 27 4.06 24.69 15.13
C TYR A 27 3.42 24.17 13.83
N TYR A 28 3.34 25.01 12.79
CA TYR A 28 2.77 24.64 11.50
C TYR A 28 3.54 23.49 10.86
N PHE A 29 4.88 23.55 10.84
CA PHE A 29 5.72 22.51 10.26
C PHE A 29 5.76 21.23 11.09
N THR A 30 5.60 21.28 12.41
CA THR A 30 5.63 20.08 13.28
C THR A 30 4.30 19.37 13.35
N ILE A 31 3.17 20.08 13.29
CA ILE A 31 1.84 19.47 13.33
C ILE A 31 1.39 19.01 11.95
N LEU A 32 1.53 19.84 10.90
CA LEU A 32 1.08 19.44 9.56
C LEU A 32 2.01 18.45 8.86
N ASN A 33 3.26 18.35 9.30
CA ASN A 33 4.14 17.25 8.89
C ASN A 33 4.32 16.24 10.03
N SER A 34 3.40 16.21 11.01
CA SER A 34 3.42 15.15 12.01
C SER A 34 2.94 13.88 11.31
N PRO A 35 3.78 12.85 11.15
CA PRO A 35 3.40 11.60 10.49
C PRO A 35 2.32 10.79 11.26
N GLY A 36 1.82 11.33 12.38
CA GLY A 36 0.86 10.65 13.26
C GLY A 36 -0.58 10.61 12.75
N SER A 37 -1.05 11.60 11.98
CA SER A 37 -2.41 11.54 11.40
C SER A 37 -2.53 10.50 10.31
N ASP A 38 -1.45 10.32 9.54
CA ASP A 38 -1.48 9.49 8.35
C ASP A 38 -1.38 8.00 8.75
N TYR A 39 -0.63 7.67 9.81
CA TYR A 39 -0.55 6.29 10.32
C TYR A 39 -1.89 5.69 10.73
N GLU A 40 -2.69 6.43 11.49
CA GLU A 40 -4.04 5.97 11.90
C GLU A 40 -4.97 5.76 10.69
N ASP A 41 -4.79 6.56 9.64
CA ASP A 41 -5.51 6.42 8.39
C ASP A 41 -5.11 5.13 7.66
N TYR A 42 -3.81 4.79 7.58
CA TYR A 42 -3.34 3.52 7.00
C TYR A 42 -3.79 2.30 7.81
N GLU A 43 -3.78 2.37 9.15
CA GLU A 43 -4.33 1.29 9.99
C GLU A 43 -5.83 1.09 9.74
N ARG A 44 -6.58 2.19 9.61
CA ARG A 44 -8.01 2.13 9.30
C ARG A 44 -8.25 1.53 7.91
N GLU A 45 -7.43 1.87 6.92
CA GLU A 45 -7.49 1.24 5.60
C GLU A 45 -7.14 -0.26 5.67
N ALA A 46 -6.09 -0.65 6.39
CA ALA A 46 -5.71 -2.06 6.56
C ALA A 46 -6.84 -2.89 7.20
N ARG A 47 -7.48 -2.35 8.25
CA ARG A 47 -8.67 -2.95 8.87
C ARG A 47 -9.84 -3.07 7.89
N ASN A 48 -10.14 -2.01 7.14
CA ASN A 48 -11.23 -2.03 6.15
C ASN A 48 -10.97 -3.05 5.03
N ILE A 49 -9.74 -3.14 4.53
CA ILE A 49 -9.34 -4.20 3.58
C ILE A 49 -9.57 -5.57 4.21
N GLY A 50 -9.15 -5.77 5.46
CA GLY A 50 -9.36 -7.01 6.19
C GLY A 50 -10.83 -7.40 6.31
N GLU A 51 -11.70 -6.45 6.66
CA GLU A 51 -13.15 -6.66 6.72
C GLU A 51 -13.73 -7.06 5.36
N LEU A 52 -13.43 -6.29 4.30
CA LEU A 52 -13.92 -6.57 2.94
C LEU A 52 -13.41 -7.91 2.40
N LEU A 53 -12.11 -8.21 2.55
CA LEU A 53 -11.55 -9.48 2.09
C LEU A 53 -12.13 -10.68 2.86
N THR A 54 -12.43 -10.52 4.15
CA THR A 54 -13.14 -11.55 4.95
C THR A 54 -14.66 -11.44 4.88
N SER A 55 -15.20 -10.80 3.84
CA SER A 55 -16.63 -10.83 3.55
C SER A 55 -16.92 -11.80 2.40
N GLU A 56 -18.20 -12.06 2.14
CA GLU A 56 -18.63 -12.72 0.91
C GLU A 56 -18.60 -11.75 -0.28
N ALA A 57 -18.19 -12.24 -1.45
CA ALA A 57 -18.24 -11.44 -2.66
C ALA A 57 -19.67 -11.23 -3.17
N TYR A 58 -19.89 -10.13 -3.89
CA TYR A 58 -21.15 -9.89 -4.60
C TYR A 58 -20.91 -9.57 -6.09
N PRO A 59 -21.57 -10.30 -7.01
CA PRO A 59 -22.32 -11.55 -6.78
C PRO A 59 -21.39 -12.68 -6.31
N THR A 60 -21.92 -13.75 -5.68
CA THR A 60 -21.11 -14.88 -5.15
C THR A 60 -20.22 -15.53 -6.23
N VAL A 61 -20.77 -15.66 -7.44
CA VAL A 61 -20.05 -16.11 -8.63
C VAL A 61 -19.75 -14.90 -9.50
N TRP A 62 -18.50 -14.49 -9.52
CA TRP A 62 -18.05 -13.29 -10.22
C TRP A 62 -16.78 -13.53 -11.04
N ASP A 63 -16.57 -12.67 -12.02
CA ASP A 63 -15.36 -12.56 -12.81
C ASP A 63 -14.93 -11.08 -12.86
N GLU A 64 -13.92 -10.79 -13.67
CA GLU A 64 -13.47 -9.42 -13.85
C GLU A 64 -14.60 -8.49 -14.30
N SER A 65 -15.53 -8.92 -15.15
CA SER A 65 -16.58 -8.04 -15.68
C SER A 65 -17.77 -7.85 -14.74
N THR A 66 -18.01 -8.81 -13.83
CA THR A 66 -19.26 -8.90 -13.04
C THR A 66 -19.11 -8.56 -11.57
N VAL A 67 -17.89 -8.57 -11.02
CA VAL A 67 -17.65 -8.26 -9.60
C VAL A 67 -18.07 -6.83 -9.25
N LYS A 68 -18.86 -6.70 -8.18
CA LYS A 68 -19.32 -5.40 -7.63
C LYS A 68 -18.77 -5.14 -6.23
N GLN A 69 -18.58 -6.20 -5.45
CA GLN A 69 -17.93 -6.17 -4.15
C GLN A 69 -16.98 -7.36 -4.05
N ILE A 70 -15.76 -7.10 -3.63
CA ILE A 70 -14.77 -8.14 -3.38
C ILE A 70 -15.01 -8.73 -1.99
N GLY A 71 -14.99 -10.06 -1.94
CA GLY A 71 -14.91 -10.85 -0.74
C GLY A 71 -14.24 -12.17 -1.08
N LEU A 72 -13.51 -12.77 -0.14
CA LEU A 72 -12.80 -14.02 -0.35
C LEU A 72 -13.52 -15.21 0.29
N LEU A 73 -14.57 -14.96 1.08
CA LEU A 73 -15.33 -16.01 1.73
C LEU A 73 -16.45 -16.57 0.85
N GLU A 74 -16.68 -17.87 1.03
CA GLU A 74 -17.87 -18.59 0.63
C GLU A 74 -18.46 -19.21 1.89
N GLY A 75 -19.49 -18.56 2.47
CA GLY A 75 -19.87 -18.79 3.86
C GLY A 75 -18.79 -18.27 4.82
N ASP A 76 -18.27 -19.14 5.68
CA ASP A 76 -17.23 -18.81 6.68
C ASP A 76 -15.82 -19.25 6.25
N ILE A 77 -15.66 -19.75 5.02
CA ILE A 77 -14.42 -20.37 4.56
C ILE A 77 -13.90 -19.64 3.33
N LEU A 78 -12.63 -19.29 3.36
CA LEU A 78 -11.91 -18.76 2.22
C LEU A 78 -11.52 -19.92 1.29
N THR A 79 -11.90 -19.85 0.02
CA THR A 79 -11.65 -20.93 -0.94
C THR A 79 -10.58 -20.55 -1.97
N GLU A 80 -9.80 -21.53 -2.46
CA GLU A 80 -8.82 -21.30 -3.53
C GLU A 80 -9.45 -20.65 -4.76
N GLY A 81 -10.70 -21.02 -5.07
CA GLY A 81 -11.44 -20.45 -6.20
C GLY A 81 -11.61 -18.93 -6.10
N GLN A 82 -11.94 -18.41 -4.91
CA GLN A 82 -12.07 -16.97 -4.69
C GLN A 82 -10.70 -16.26 -4.80
N LEU A 83 -9.64 -16.84 -4.24
CA LEU A 83 -8.28 -16.30 -4.37
C LEU A 83 -7.78 -16.28 -5.81
N ILE A 84 -8.10 -17.29 -6.61
CA ILE A 84 -7.74 -17.35 -8.03
C ILE A 84 -8.50 -16.26 -8.80
N ARG A 85 -9.81 -16.10 -8.56
CA ARG A 85 -10.61 -15.02 -9.18
C ARG A 85 -10.08 -13.64 -8.79
N PHE A 86 -9.74 -13.42 -7.52
CA PHE A 86 -9.10 -12.19 -7.04
C PHE A 86 -7.74 -11.97 -7.70
N GLY A 87 -6.98 -13.05 -7.81
CA GLY A 87 -5.70 -13.11 -8.51
C GLY A 87 -5.77 -12.74 -9.99
N ASN A 88 -6.97 -12.76 -10.61
CA ASN A 88 -7.20 -12.42 -12.01
C ASN A 88 -7.67 -10.96 -12.20
N LEU A 89 -8.11 -10.29 -11.13
CA LEU A 89 -8.43 -8.86 -11.19
C LEU A 89 -7.14 -8.05 -11.34
N SER A 90 -7.23 -6.95 -12.09
CA SER A 90 -6.16 -5.96 -12.11
C SER A 90 -6.07 -5.25 -10.77
N TYR A 91 -4.85 -4.89 -10.39
CA TYR A 91 -4.60 -4.21 -9.12
C TYR A 91 -5.42 -2.91 -8.97
N THR A 92 -5.42 -2.06 -9.99
CA THR A 92 -6.22 -0.82 -10.04
C THR A 92 -7.70 -1.09 -9.79
N LYS A 93 -8.25 -2.16 -10.39
CA LYS A 93 -9.64 -2.54 -10.19
C LYS A 93 -9.88 -2.98 -8.74
N THR A 94 -8.99 -3.76 -8.16
CA THR A 94 -9.13 -4.17 -6.76
C THR A 94 -9.05 -3.00 -5.78
N LYS A 95 -8.16 -2.02 -5.99
CA LYS A 95 -8.13 -0.79 -5.18
C LYS A 95 -9.46 -0.04 -5.23
N SER A 96 -10.01 0.11 -6.44
CA SER A 96 -11.31 0.76 -6.66
C SER A 96 -12.44 0.02 -5.94
N LEU A 97 -12.51 -1.31 -6.05
CA LEU A 97 -13.53 -2.13 -5.40
C LEU A 97 -13.38 -2.20 -3.88
N LEU A 98 -12.17 -2.08 -3.36
CA LEU A 98 -11.89 -1.99 -1.92
C LEU A 98 -12.09 -0.56 -1.37
N GLY A 99 -12.24 0.44 -2.25
CA GLY A 99 -12.40 1.84 -1.86
C GLY A 99 -11.16 2.47 -1.24
N ILE A 100 -9.97 1.96 -1.56
CA ILE A 100 -8.70 2.38 -0.96
C ILE A 100 -7.89 3.26 -1.91
N LYS A 101 -7.14 4.20 -1.33
CA LYS A 101 -6.25 5.10 -2.08
C LYS A 101 -4.82 4.62 -2.04
N GLU A 102 -4.45 3.96 -0.96
CA GLU A 102 -3.07 3.61 -0.66
C GLU A 102 -2.67 2.29 -1.29
N GLU A 103 -1.38 2.00 -1.27
CA GLU A 103 -0.88 0.72 -1.76
C GLU A 103 -1.10 -0.35 -0.71
N TYR A 104 -1.40 -1.57 -1.14
CA TYR A 104 -1.61 -2.67 -0.23
C TYR A 104 -0.90 -3.93 -0.70
N VAL A 105 -0.81 -4.93 0.18
CA VAL A 105 -0.50 -6.32 -0.15
C VAL A 105 -1.04 -7.19 0.96
N PHE A 106 -1.50 -8.40 0.64
CA PHE A 106 -1.85 -9.38 1.67
C PHE A 106 -1.38 -10.78 1.35
N TYR A 107 -1.24 -11.60 2.37
CA TYR A 107 -0.80 -12.99 2.28
C TYR A 107 -1.35 -13.77 3.47
N PHE A 108 -1.13 -15.08 3.47
CA PHE A 108 -1.57 -15.96 4.55
C PHE A 108 -0.37 -16.69 5.13
N ILE A 109 -0.33 -16.80 6.45
CA ILE A 109 0.65 -17.62 7.16
C ILE A 109 -0.05 -18.73 7.95
N ASP A 110 0.55 -19.91 7.98
CA ASP A 110 0.08 -21.03 8.78
C ASP A 110 0.47 -20.85 10.26
N LYS A 111 0.06 -21.80 11.11
CA LYS A 111 0.37 -21.81 12.54
C LYS A 111 1.86 -21.95 12.88
N HIS A 112 2.72 -22.19 11.89
CA HIS A 112 4.17 -22.30 12.03
C HIS A 112 4.88 -21.14 11.34
N ASP A 113 4.17 -20.05 11.05
CA ASP A 113 4.65 -18.85 10.35
C ASP A 113 5.17 -19.11 8.92
N ASN A 114 4.76 -20.22 8.29
CA ASN A 114 5.06 -20.47 6.89
C ASN A 114 3.99 -19.83 6.01
N VAL A 115 4.40 -19.22 4.89
CA VAL A 115 3.45 -18.68 3.91
C VAL A 115 2.63 -19.83 3.31
N VAL A 116 1.31 -19.68 3.32
CA VAL A 116 0.38 -20.68 2.77
C VAL A 116 0.42 -20.60 1.24
N THR A 117 0.79 -21.72 0.62
CA THR A 117 0.79 -21.85 -0.84
C THR A 117 -0.57 -22.33 -1.34
N VAL A 118 -1.13 -21.61 -2.31
CA VAL A 118 -2.41 -21.93 -2.97
C VAL A 118 -2.15 -22.59 -4.32
N THR A 119 -2.84 -23.70 -4.61
CA THR A 119 -2.63 -24.47 -5.85
C THR A 119 -3.05 -23.67 -7.10
N GLY A 120 -2.29 -23.82 -8.20
CA GLY A 120 -2.69 -23.32 -9.53
C GLY A 120 -2.12 -21.95 -9.93
N LYS A 121 -1.30 -21.30 -9.10
CA LYS A 121 -0.45 -20.17 -9.50
C LYS A 121 1.03 -20.52 -9.39
N ASN A 122 1.81 -20.06 -10.36
CA ASN A 122 3.27 -20.12 -10.31
C ASN A 122 3.77 -19.18 -9.20
N SER A 123 4.16 -19.73 -8.04
CA SER A 123 5.14 -19.19 -7.08
C SER A 123 5.03 -17.77 -6.48
N TRP A 124 3.92 -17.03 -6.64
CA TRP A 124 3.76 -15.68 -6.07
C TRP A 124 2.68 -15.67 -4.97
N GLN A 125 3.07 -15.84 -3.70
CA GLN A 125 2.16 -16.23 -2.60
C GLN A 125 1.56 -15.07 -1.80
N TYR A 126 1.47 -13.90 -2.43
CA TYR A 126 0.78 -12.74 -1.90
C TYR A 126 -0.05 -12.09 -3.01
N TRP A 127 -1.03 -11.30 -2.60
CA TRP A 127 -2.07 -10.74 -3.43
C TRP A 127 -2.17 -9.24 -3.25
N GLY A 128 -2.77 -8.59 -4.25
CA GLY A 128 -2.98 -7.16 -4.23
C GLY A 128 -1.67 -6.40 -4.31
N TRP A 129 -0.74 -6.78 -5.17
CA TRP A 129 0.50 -6.03 -5.39
C TRP A 129 0.44 -5.26 -6.70
N ASN A 130 0.95 -4.03 -6.70
CA ASN A 130 0.96 -3.12 -7.85
C ASN A 130 1.90 -3.61 -8.96
N GLY A 131 1.40 -4.53 -9.78
CA GLY A 131 2.08 -5.02 -10.98
C GLY A 131 1.77 -4.25 -12.27
N ARG A 132 0.92 -3.19 -12.22
CA ARG A 132 0.21 -2.51 -13.34
C ARG A 132 -0.39 -3.44 -14.40
N ASP A 133 -1.68 -3.30 -14.70
CA ASP A 133 -2.45 -3.98 -15.78
C ASP A 133 -2.29 -5.50 -15.89
N ARG A 134 -1.68 -6.14 -14.90
CA ARG A 134 -1.47 -7.59 -14.82
C ARG A 134 -2.29 -8.18 -13.66
N PRO A 135 -2.62 -9.48 -13.74
CA PRO A 135 -3.29 -10.20 -12.66
C PRO A 135 -2.53 -10.03 -11.33
N ASN A 136 -3.25 -9.86 -10.22
CA ASN A 136 -2.67 -9.75 -8.88
C ASN A 136 -1.63 -10.85 -8.57
N GLY A 137 -0.43 -10.42 -8.17
CA GLY A 137 0.76 -11.22 -7.82
C GLY A 137 2.05 -10.49 -8.23
N GLY A 138 3.15 -10.66 -7.50
CA GLY A 138 4.45 -10.03 -7.83
C GLY A 138 5.64 -10.97 -7.54
N PRO A 139 6.91 -10.48 -7.50
CA PRO A 139 8.14 -11.26 -7.24
C PRO A 139 8.21 -11.98 -5.87
N ASP A 140 9.37 -12.49 -5.43
CA ASP A 140 9.48 -13.18 -4.13
C ASP A 140 9.00 -12.30 -2.97
N TYR A 141 8.05 -12.83 -2.19
CA TYR A 141 7.49 -12.23 -0.98
C TYR A 141 8.57 -11.58 -0.12
N LYS A 142 9.67 -12.30 0.17
CA LYS A 142 10.70 -11.84 1.09
C LYS A 142 11.34 -10.53 0.63
N ILE A 143 11.56 -10.37 -0.68
CA ILE A 143 12.21 -9.17 -1.22
C ILE A 143 11.31 -7.94 -1.01
N ILE A 144 10.00 -8.10 -1.13
CA ILE A 144 9.06 -7.01 -0.89
C ILE A 144 9.06 -6.60 0.57
N PHE A 145 9.00 -7.55 1.50
CA PHE A 145 9.00 -7.21 2.92
C PHE A 145 10.30 -6.57 3.37
N ASP A 146 11.44 -7.06 2.88
CA ASP A 146 12.73 -6.43 3.14
C ASP A 146 12.73 -4.96 2.65
N LEU A 147 12.04 -4.68 1.53
CA LEU A 147 11.96 -3.34 0.93
C LEU A 147 10.94 -2.44 1.64
N LEU A 148 9.75 -2.95 1.96
CA LEU A 148 8.72 -2.26 2.76
C LEU A 148 9.28 -1.88 4.14
N ALA A 149 9.87 -2.85 4.85
CA ALA A 149 10.41 -2.64 6.20
C ALA A 149 11.58 -1.65 6.22
N ALA A 150 12.42 -1.65 5.18
CA ALA A 150 13.57 -0.77 5.13
C ALA A 150 13.24 0.67 4.69
N ARG A 151 12.11 0.89 3.97
CA ARG A 151 11.93 2.11 3.18
C ARG A 151 10.52 2.71 3.17
N SER A 152 9.52 2.01 3.69
CA SER A 152 8.21 2.62 3.89
C SER A 152 8.28 3.62 5.04
N ARG A 153 7.78 4.84 4.81
CA ARG A 153 7.65 5.83 5.88
C ARG A 153 6.45 5.52 6.76
N ASN A 154 5.38 4.99 6.15
CA ASN A 154 4.14 4.67 6.83
C ASN A 154 3.68 3.27 6.41
N LEU A 155 4.01 2.26 7.22
CA LEU A 155 3.59 0.88 7.00
C LEU A 155 2.62 0.46 8.11
N ALA A 156 1.34 0.35 7.79
CA ALA A 156 0.36 -0.24 8.69
C ALA A 156 0.20 -1.73 8.39
N THR A 157 0.01 -2.52 9.44
CA THR A 157 -0.21 -3.98 9.33
C THR A 157 -1.49 -4.35 10.08
N GLU A 158 -2.34 -5.13 9.42
CA GLU A 158 -3.52 -5.76 10.02
C GLU A 158 -3.39 -7.28 9.92
N GLU A 159 -3.79 -7.99 10.98
CA GLU A 159 -3.77 -9.44 11.02
C GLU A 159 -5.14 -10.01 11.38
N LYS A 160 -5.61 -11.00 10.62
CA LYS A 160 -6.93 -11.61 10.83
C LYS A 160 -6.87 -13.12 10.70
N PHE A 161 -7.40 -13.83 11.70
CA PHE A 161 -7.51 -15.28 11.63
C PHE A 161 -8.65 -15.69 10.69
N VAL A 162 -8.35 -16.62 9.79
CA VAL A 162 -9.28 -17.11 8.77
C VAL A 162 -9.23 -18.63 8.67
N LYS A 163 -10.33 -19.23 8.25
CA LYS A 163 -10.37 -20.63 7.82
C LYS A 163 -10.25 -20.67 6.31
N MET A 164 -9.32 -21.47 5.80
CA MET A 164 -9.07 -21.58 4.37
C MET A 164 -9.23 -23.03 3.92
N PHE A 165 -9.92 -23.26 2.81
CA PHE A 165 -9.91 -24.54 2.11
C PHE A 165 -8.86 -24.49 1.01
N VAL A 166 -7.71 -25.12 1.23
CA VAL A 166 -6.51 -25.09 0.37
C VAL A 166 -5.95 -26.51 0.26
N ASN A 167 -5.51 -26.92 -0.93
CA ASN A 167 -4.95 -28.25 -1.19
C ASN A 167 -5.84 -29.42 -0.70
N GLY A 168 -7.16 -29.25 -0.82
CA GLY A 168 -8.16 -30.24 -0.40
C GLY A 168 -8.36 -30.39 1.12
N LYS A 169 -7.86 -29.44 1.93
CA LYS A 169 -8.02 -29.46 3.39
C LYS A 169 -8.44 -28.09 3.92
N ILE A 170 -9.20 -28.08 5.01
CA ILE A 170 -9.44 -26.86 5.78
C ILE A 170 -8.26 -26.65 6.73
N ILE A 171 -7.66 -25.48 6.69
CA ILE A 171 -6.63 -25.04 7.62
C ILE A 171 -7.05 -23.74 8.30
N GLU A 172 -6.51 -23.50 9.48
CA GLU A 172 -6.53 -22.17 10.10
C GLU A 172 -5.25 -21.44 9.68
N ALA A 173 -5.42 -20.20 9.23
CA ALA A 173 -4.33 -19.34 8.80
C ALA A 173 -4.55 -17.93 9.33
N LYS A 174 -3.47 -17.15 9.36
CA LYS A 174 -3.51 -15.73 9.65
C LYS A 174 -3.32 -14.98 8.33
N MET A 175 -4.35 -14.24 7.93
CA MET A 175 -4.26 -13.27 6.84
C MET A 175 -3.54 -12.04 7.37
N VAL A 176 -2.46 -11.65 6.71
CA VAL A 176 -1.67 -10.46 7.05
C VAL A 176 -1.80 -9.48 5.90
N ILE A 177 -2.17 -8.25 6.21
CA ILE A 177 -2.41 -7.16 5.26
C ILE A 177 -1.45 -6.03 5.62
N HIS A 178 -0.79 -5.49 4.61
CA HIS A 178 0.04 -4.30 4.74
C HIS A 178 -0.53 -3.20 3.88
N VAL A 179 -0.53 -1.99 4.40
CA VAL A 179 -0.93 -0.77 3.70
C VAL A 179 0.17 0.27 3.85
N TRP A 180 0.51 0.94 2.76
CA TRP A 180 1.52 1.99 2.76
C TRP A 180 1.24 3.10 1.75
N ASP A 181 1.80 4.27 2.03
CA ASP A 181 1.75 5.44 1.16
C ASP A 181 2.65 5.29 -0.06
N TRP A 182 3.92 5.01 0.22
CA TRP A 182 4.97 5.07 -0.76
C TRP A 182 6.22 4.34 -0.29
N VAL A 183 6.87 3.66 -1.24
CA VAL A 183 8.13 2.98 -1.03
C VAL A 183 9.03 3.24 -2.25
N GLU A 184 10.35 3.30 -2.06
CA GLU A 184 11.32 3.54 -3.16
C GLU A 184 12.37 2.43 -3.19
N GLY A 185 12.79 1.92 -4.35
CA GLY A 185 13.68 0.75 -4.42
C GLY A 185 13.58 -0.05 -5.71
N VAL A 186 14.57 -0.93 -5.90
CA VAL A 186 14.71 -1.78 -7.08
C VAL A 186 14.65 -3.22 -6.61
N ILE A 187 13.81 -4.02 -7.26
CA ILE A 187 13.76 -5.47 -7.05
C ILE A 187 14.65 -6.10 -8.13
N PRO A 188 15.86 -6.60 -7.80
CA PRO A 188 16.71 -7.26 -8.78
C PRO A 188 16.06 -8.58 -9.19
N PHE A 189 15.59 -8.66 -10.44
CA PHE A 189 14.97 -9.88 -10.96
C PHE A 189 15.85 -10.52 -12.04
N LEU A 190 15.97 -11.85 -11.97
CA LEU A 190 16.81 -12.78 -12.72
C LEU A 190 17.01 -12.45 -14.23
N GLY A 191 17.97 -11.58 -14.57
CA GLY A 191 18.64 -11.53 -15.87
C GLY A 191 17.86 -10.98 -17.08
N THR A 192 16.60 -10.59 -16.93
CA THR A 192 15.87 -9.79 -17.92
C THR A 192 15.30 -8.57 -17.21
N GLY A 193 15.80 -7.38 -17.55
CA GLY A 193 15.40 -6.14 -16.90
C GLY A 193 13.90 -5.91 -17.06
N TYR A 194 13.16 -5.97 -15.96
CA TYR A 194 11.77 -5.53 -15.92
C TYR A 194 11.75 -4.02 -15.74
N ASN A 195 11.27 -3.29 -16.74
CA ASN A 195 10.95 -1.87 -16.60
C ASN A 195 9.66 -1.74 -15.79
N PHE A 196 9.84 -1.49 -14.50
CA PHE A 196 8.82 -1.32 -13.48
C PHE A 196 8.35 0.13 -13.49
N ALA A 197 7.20 0.45 -14.06
CA ALA A 197 6.59 1.75 -13.78
C ALA A 197 5.40 1.47 -12.88
N GLY A 198 5.41 2.03 -11.67
CA GLY A 198 4.36 1.85 -10.66
C GLY A 198 4.78 2.49 -9.33
N GLN A 199 5.16 3.78 -9.36
CA GLN A 199 5.62 4.57 -8.19
C GLN A 199 6.45 3.79 -7.17
N LEU A 200 7.59 3.36 -7.71
CA LEU A 200 8.83 2.90 -7.12
C LEU A 200 9.78 3.23 -8.31
N PHE A 201 10.48 4.37 -8.27
CA PHE A 201 11.04 5.02 -9.47
C PHE A 201 11.95 4.12 -10.32
N THR A 202 11.61 3.93 -11.61
CA THR A 202 12.57 3.52 -12.65
C THR A 202 13.59 4.63 -12.87
N ILE A 203 14.82 4.21 -13.19
CA ILE A 203 16.00 5.09 -13.29
C ILE A 203 15.90 6.11 -14.45
N GLU A 204 14.93 5.99 -15.35
CA GLU A 204 14.59 7.05 -16.30
C GLU A 204 13.06 7.15 -16.39
N GLU A 205 12.49 8.19 -15.75
CA GLU A 205 11.30 8.96 -16.17
C GLU A 205 10.67 9.64 -14.95
N LYS A 206 11.05 10.90 -14.72
CA LYS A 206 10.28 11.84 -13.91
C LYS A 206 9.17 12.39 -14.80
N TYR A 207 7.92 12.05 -14.54
CA TYR A 207 6.80 12.83 -15.06
C TYR A 207 6.00 13.46 -13.94
N ALA A 208 5.93 14.78 -14.01
CA ALA A 208 4.91 15.57 -13.33
C ALA A 208 3.56 15.34 -14.02
N VAL A 209 2.51 15.31 -13.23
CA VAL A 209 1.12 15.17 -13.68
C VAL A 209 0.80 16.31 -14.67
N ASN A 210 0.48 15.98 -15.94
CA ASN A 210 -0.18 16.78 -17.01
C ASN A 210 0.51 17.01 -18.38
N GLU A 211 1.51 16.23 -18.83
CA GLU A 211 1.97 16.34 -20.24
C GLU A 211 1.76 15.06 -21.05
N ALA A 212 1.17 15.22 -22.25
CA ALA A 212 0.99 14.15 -23.23
C ALA A 212 2.27 14.00 -24.06
N ILE A 213 2.75 12.77 -24.23
CA ILE A 213 3.98 12.51 -24.98
C ILE A 213 3.73 11.49 -26.09
N ASN A 214 4.02 11.91 -27.31
CA ASN A 214 4.04 11.08 -28.52
C ASN A 214 5.30 10.22 -28.53
N LEU A 215 5.14 8.91 -28.73
CA LEU A 215 6.26 7.99 -28.88
C LEU A 215 6.52 7.71 -30.36
N THR A 216 7.61 8.23 -30.90
CA THR A 216 8.22 7.69 -32.13
C THR A 216 9.14 6.54 -31.77
N MET A 217 8.83 5.35 -32.27
CA MET A 217 9.69 4.17 -32.13
C MET A 217 10.85 4.26 -33.13
N GLY A 218 12.08 4.22 -32.62
CA GLY A 218 13.29 4.01 -33.41
C GLY A 218 13.45 2.53 -33.80
N PRO A 219 14.16 2.26 -34.91
CA PRO A 219 14.13 1.01 -35.68
C PRO A 219 14.63 -0.24 -34.95
#